data_AF-A0A8N5I2Z1-F1
#
_entry.id   AF-A0A8N5I2Z1-F1
#
_cell.length_a   1.000
_cell.length_b   1.000
_cell.length_c   1.000
_cell.angle_alpha   90.00
_cell.angle_beta   90.00
_cell.angle_gamma   90.00
#
_symmetry.space_group_name_H-M   'P 1'
#
loop_
_entity.id
_entity.type
_entity.pdbx_description
1 polymer ?
#
loop_
_entity_poly.entity_id
_entity_poly.type
_entity_poly.pdbx_seq_one_letter_code
_entity_poly.pdbx_strand_id
1 'polypeptide(L)'
;MHAYAANVYTTVIEELMKGKQRKFIAVEQEFFRLWWDMVATDTQKQQVHQLLQEGRLEFVIGGQVMHDEAVTLIDDQILQLTEGHGFLYETFGFRPQFSWHVDPFGASATTPTLFALAGFNAHLISRIDYDLKADMQKNK
;
A
#
# COMPACT_ATOMS: atom_id res chain seq x y z
N MET A 1 10.36 -9.30 18.38
CA MET A 1 9.00 -9.08 17.87
C MET A 1 8.79 -10.07 16.72
N HIS A 2 8.42 -11.32 17.02
CA HIS A 2 8.18 -12.32 15.97
C HIS A 2 6.84 -12.00 15.30
N ALA A 3 6.89 -11.81 13.98
CA ALA A 3 6.03 -10.91 13.22
C ALA A 3 4.63 -11.48 12.91
N TYR A 4 3.59 -10.82 13.40
CA TYR A 4 2.21 -11.07 12.98
C TYR A 4 2.01 -10.78 11.48
N ALA A 5 2.64 -9.71 10.96
CA ALA A 5 2.55 -9.34 9.55
C ALA A 5 3.19 -10.37 8.60
N ALA A 6 4.28 -11.03 9.01
CA ALA A 6 4.90 -12.07 8.18
C ALA A 6 3.98 -13.28 7.99
N ASN A 7 3.21 -13.65 9.02
CA ASN A 7 2.21 -14.70 8.91
C ASN A 7 1.07 -14.32 7.95
N VAL A 8 0.70 -13.02 7.89
CA VAL A 8 -0.31 -12.53 6.94
C VAL A 8 0.17 -12.75 5.51
N TYR A 9 1.38 -12.32 5.14
CA TYR A 9 1.85 -12.47 3.76
C TYR A 9 2.02 -13.95 3.36
N THR A 10 2.59 -14.78 4.23
CA THR A 10 2.67 -16.23 3.97
C THR A 10 1.30 -16.84 3.65
N THR A 11 0.31 -16.58 4.51
CA THR A 11 -1.04 -17.15 4.34
C THR A 11 -1.80 -16.54 3.17
N VAL A 12 -1.64 -15.24 2.91
CA VAL A 12 -2.23 -14.56 1.74
C VAL A 12 -1.71 -15.17 0.45
N ILE A 13 -0.39 -15.37 0.31
CA ILE A 13 0.17 -15.97 -0.90
C ILE A 13 -0.35 -17.39 -1.11
N GLU A 14 -0.39 -18.21 -0.06
CA GLU A 14 -0.97 -19.55 -0.14
C GLU A 14 -2.46 -19.53 -0.57
N GLU A 15 -3.27 -18.66 0.05
CA GLU A 15 -4.69 -18.58 -0.26
C GLU A 15 -4.96 -17.99 -1.65
N LEU A 16 -4.14 -17.04 -2.11
CA LEU A 16 -4.21 -16.57 -3.49
C LEU A 16 -3.90 -17.74 -4.44
N MET A 17 -2.85 -18.52 -4.22
CA MET A 17 -2.55 -19.66 -5.11
C MET A 17 -3.66 -20.72 -5.16
N LYS A 18 -4.46 -20.88 -4.09
CA LYS A 18 -5.59 -21.82 -4.04
C LYS A 18 -6.83 -21.38 -4.84
N GLY A 19 -7.02 -20.08 -5.13
CA GLY A 19 -8.25 -19.60 -5.77
C GLY A 19 -8.05 -18.44 -6.73
N LYS A 20 -8.13 -18.68 -8.04
CA LYS A 20 -7.82 -17.72 -9.12
C LYS A 20 -8.64 -16.41 -9.10
N GLN A 21 -9.80 -16.41 -8.48
CA GLN A 21 -10.67 -15.24 -8.32
C GLN A 21 -10.27 -14.34 -7.15
N ARG A 22 -9.43 -14.83 -6.23
CA ARG A 22 -9.04 -14.09 -5.03
C ARG A 22 -8.06 -12.98 -5.39
N LYS A 23 -8.27 -11.83 -4.75
CA LYS A 23 -7.42 -10.64 -4.85
C LYS A 23 -7.06 -10.12 -3.46
N PHE A 24 -5.92 -9.46 -3.37
CA PHE A 24 -5.45 -8.84 -2.14
C PHE A 24 -4.66 -7.57 -2.48
N ILE A 25 -4.86 -6.50 -1.70
CA ILE A 25 -4.06 -5.28 -1.76
C ILE A 25 -3.10 -5.24 -0.58
N ALA A 26 -1.83 -4.91 -0.83
CA ALA A 26 -0.82 -4.67 0.19
C ALA A 26 -0.48 -3.18 0.24
N VAL A 27 -0.42 -2.60 1.44
CA VAL A 27 -0.27 -1.16 1.62
C VAL A 27 1.12 -0.79 2.11
N GLU A 28 1.48 -1.25 3.32
CA GLU A 28 2.75 -0.93 3.97
C GLU A 28 3.88 -1.79 3.39
N GLN A 29 4.70 -1.17 2.55
CA GLN A 29 5.77 -1.87 1.86
C GLN A 29 6.84 -2.39 2.85
N GLU A 30 7.09 -1.69 3.97
CA GLU A 30 8.14 -2.08 4.91
C GLU A 30 7.87 -3.47 5.51
N PHE A 31 6.63 -3.75 5.93
CA PHE A 31 6.28 -5.08 6.44
C PHE A 31 6.38 -6.16 5.36
N PHE A 32 6.01 -5.85 4.12
CA PHE A 32 6.17 -6.77 3.01
C PHE A 32 7.66 -7.07 2.75
N ARG A 33 8.52 -6.05 2.77
CA ARG A 33 9.96 -6.19 2.59
C ARG A 33 10.59 -7.05 3.67
N LEU A 34 10.24 -6.84 4.93
CA LEU A 34 10.71 -7.67 6.03
C LEU A 34 10.32 -9.15 5.84
N TRP A 35 9.10 -9.42 5.40
CA TRP A 35 8.68 -10.78 5.04
C TRP A 35 9.46 -11.32 3.84
N TRP A 36 9.62 -10.53 2.79
CA TRP A 36 10.33 -10.90 1.56
C TRP A 36 11.79 -11.28 1.81
N ASP A 37 12.49 -10.51 2.64
CA ASP A 37 13.92 -10.68 2.88
C ASP A 37 14.19 -11.78 3.91
N MET A 38 13.35 -11.92 4.94
CA MET A 38 13.65 -12.78 6.09
C MET A 38 12.84 -14.08 6.17
N VAL A 39 11.68 -14.17 5.50
CA VAL A 39 10.71 -15.26 5.73
C VAL A 39 10.32 -15.97 4.43
N ALA A 40 10.13 -15.22 3.34
CA ALA A 40 9.63 -15.76 2.09
C ALA A 40 10.58 -16.81 1.49
N THR A 41 10.06 -17.99 1.20
CA THR A 41 10.76 -19.04 0.46
C THR A 41 10.87 -18.68 -1.02
N ASP A 42 11.82 -19.28 -1.75
CA ASP A 42 11.97 -19.04 -3.20
C ASP A 42 10.68 -19.36 -3.99
N THR A 43 9.93 -20.38 -3.55
CA THR A 43 8.62 -20.70 -4.13
C THR A 43 7.62 -19.56 -3.92
N GLN A 44 7.53 -19.01 -2.71
CA GLN A 44 6.65 -17.86 -2.45
C GLN A 44 7.09 -16.63 -3.22
N LYS A 45 8.40 -16.41 -3.37
CA LYS A 45 8.92 -15.30 -4.19
C LYS A 45 8.47 -15.41 -5.64
N GLN A 46 8.56 -16.59 -6.23
CA GLN A 46 8.04 -16.85 -7.59
C GLN A 46 6.52 -16.65 -7.68
N GLN A 47 5.77 -17.12 -6.68
CA GLN A 47 4.31 -16.94 -6.62
C GLN A 47 3.92 -15.47 -6.53
N VAL A 48 4.65 -14.64 -5.78
CA VAL A 48 4.44 -13.19 -5.74
C VAL A 48 4.60 -12.58 -7.13
N HIS A 49 5.68 -12.89 -7.85
CA HIS A 49 5.87 -12.39 -9.22
C HIS A 49 4.70 -12.78 -10.13
N GLN A 50 4.24 -14.03 -10.06
CA GLN A 50 3.07 -14.49 -10.80
C GLN A 50 1.80 -13.70 -10.41
N LEU A 51 1.52 -13.56 -9.12
CA LEU A 51 0.31 -12.91 -8.62
C LEU A 51 0.26 -11.41 -8.94
N LEU A 52 1.41 -10.74 -8.98
CA LEU A 52 1.55 -9.35 -9.43
C LEU A 52 1.28 -9.24 -10.94
N GLN A 53 1.84 -10.13 -11.76
CA GLN A 53 1.57 -10.18 -13.21
C GLN A 53 0.10 -10.46 -13.52
N GLU A 54 -0.56 -11.29 -12.70
CA GLU A 54 -2.00 -11.60 -12.83
C GLU A 54 -2.91 -10.47 -12.30
N GLY A 55 -2.36 -9.43 -11.64
CA GLY A 55 -3.16 -8.35 -11.03
C GLY A 55 -4.05 -8.85 -9.88
N ARG A 56 -3.57 -9.84 -9.14
CA ARG A 56 -4.27 -10.49 -8.02
C ARG A 56 -3.66 -10.14 -6.68
N LEU A 57 -2.36 -9.91 -6.65
CA LEU A 57 -1.72 -9.11 -5.62
C LEU A 57 -1.47 -7.73 -6.22
N GLU A 58 -1.76 -6.67 -5.47
CA GLU A 58 -1.51 -5.30 -5.90
C GLU A 58 -0.94 -4.48 -4.75
N PHE A 59 0.12 -3.71 -5.01
CA PHE A 59 0.61 -2.73 -4.04
C PHE A 59 -0.10 -1.40 -4.25
N VAL A 60 -0.72 -0.88 -3.19
CA VAL A 60 -1.37 0.44 -3.16
C VAL A 60 -0.61 1.34 -2.18
N ILE A 61 -0.47 2.62 -2.50
CA ILE A 61 0.54 3.53 -1.90
C ILE A 61 1.96 3.05 -2.19
N GLY A 62 2.38 1.91 -1.62
CA GLY A 62 3.69 1.31 -1.81
C GLY A 62 4.85 2.09 -1.20
N GLY A 63 4.57 3.08 -0.35
CA GLY A 63 5.58 3.67 0.54
C GLY A 63 5.89 2.76 1.71
N GLN A 64 6.96 3.06 2.46
CA GLN A 64 7.32 2.28 3.64
C GLN A 64 6.13 2.15 4.61
N VAL A 65 5.35 3.23 4.74
CA VAL A 65 4.18 3.32 5.62
C VAL A 65 3.03 4.07 4.96
N MET A 66 1.84 3.95 5.54
CA MET A 66 0.78 4.95 5.39
C MET A 66 1.11 6.11 6.35
N HIS A 67 1.70 7.19 5.83
CA HIS A 67 2.20 8.29 6.68
C HIS A 67 1.05 9.09 7.31
N ASP A 68 1.34 9.70 8.46
CA ASP A 68 0.43 10.69 9.05
C ASP A 68 0.35 11.95 8.18
N GLU A 69 -0.82 12.58 8.15
CA GLU A 69 -1.05 13.76 7.31
C GLU A 69 -1.05 15.07 8.10
N ALA A 70 -1.03 15.01 9.43
CA ALA A 70 -1.12 16.18 10.29
C ALA A 70 0.25 16.75 10.69
N VAL A 71 1.20 15.89 11.06
CA VAL A 71 2.49 16.28 11.65
C VAL A 71 3.72 15.84 10.86
N THR A 72 3.55 15.20 9.70
CA THR A 72 4.67 14.79 8.85
C THR A 72 5.06 15.88 7.85
N LEU A 73 6.34 16.27 7.86
CA LEU A 73 6.89 17.23 6.91
C LEU A 73 6.93 16.65 5.49
N ILE A 74 6.83 17.51 4.48
CA ILE A 74 6.70 17.07 3.08
C ILE A 74 7.92 16.28 2.58
N ASP A 75 9.12 16.62 3.05
CA ASP A 75 10.36 15.90 2.74
C ASP A 75 10.35 14.47 3.31
N ASP A 76 9.84 14.28 4.53
CA ASP A 76 9.65 12.94 5.10
C ASP A 76 8.58 12.12 4.35
N GLN A 77 7.50 12.78 3.89
CA GLN A 77 6.48 12.12 3.05
C GLN A 77 7.08 11.65 1.72
N ILE A 78 7.95 12.46 1.09
CA ILE A 78 8.65 12.09 -0.14
C ILE A 78 9.64 10.96 0.13
N LEU A 79 10.41 11.04 1.22
CA LEU A 79 11.44 10.05 1.55
C LEU A 79 10.85 8.65 1.71
N GLN A 80 9.84 8.51 2.59
CA GLN A 80 9.24 7.19 2.85
C GLN A 80 8.57 6.60 1.61
N LEU A 81 7.99 7.46 0.75
CA LEU A 81 7.38 7.04 -0.51
C LEU A 81 8.46 6.56 -1.49
N THR A 82 9.56 7.28 -1.57
CA THR A 82 10.70 6.97 -2.45
C THR A 82 11.35 5.65 -2.06
N GLU A 83 11.60 5.43 -0.78
CA GLU A 83 12.18 4.17 -0.26
C GLU A 83 11.32 2.96 -0.61
N GLY A 84 10.00 3.05 -0.38
CA GLY A 84 9.09 1.97 -0.70
C GLY A 84 8.97 1.72 -2.21
N HIS A 85 8.85 2.79 -3.00
CA HIS A 85 8.76 2.69 -4.47
C HIS A 85 10.04 2.15 -5.09
N GLY A 86 11.21 2.53 -4.56
CA GLY A 86 12.50 2.01 -4.99
C GLY A 86 12.55 0.50 -4.90
N PHE A 87 12.21 -0.06 -3.73
CA PHE A 87 12.14 -1.51 -3.55
C PHE A 87 11.15 -2.18 -4.52
N LEU A 88 9.94 -1.64 -4.69
CA LEU A 88 8.92 -2.24 -5.55
C LEU A 88 9.34 -2.22 -7.02
N TYR A 89 9.95 -1.14 -7.48
CA TYR A 89 10.39 -0.99 -8.85
C TYR A 89 11.60 -1.88 -9.15
N GLU A 90 12.60 -1.88 -8.28
CA GLU A 90 13.82 -2.68 -8.47
C GLU A 90 13.56 -4.18 -8.36
N THR A 91 12.64 -4.59 -7.48
CA THR A 91 12.35 -6.02 -7.25
C THR A 91 11.33 -6.56 -8.25
N PHE A 92 10.29 -5.79 -8.56
CA PHE A 92 9.14 -6.29 -9.31
C PHE A 92 8.87 -5.55 -10.62
N GLY A 93 9.57 -4.44 -10.91
CA GLY A 93 9.21 -3.52 -11.98
C GLY A 93 7.84 -2.86 -11.76
N PHE A 94 7.34 -2.85 -10.52
CA PHE A 94 6.00 -2.42 -10.19
C PHE A 94 5.97 -0.95 -9.76
N ARG A 95 5.01 -0.18 -10.29
CA ARG A 95 4.74 1.20 -9.88
C ARG A 95 3.30 1.33 -9.40
N PRO A 96 3.05 1.60 -8.10
CA PRO A 96 1.71 1.79 -7.57
C PRO A 96 0.91 2.84 -8.34
N GLN A 97 -0.38 2.55 -8.57
CA GLN A 97 -1.29 3.40 -9.35
C GLN A 97 -2.36 4.07 -8.49
N PHE A 98 -2.63 3.53 -7.30
CA PHE A 98 -3.69 3.97 -6.41
C PHE A 98 -3.16 4.09 -4.98
N SER A 99 -3.67 5.08 -4.25
CA SER A 99 -3.30 5.32 -2.85
C SER A 99 -4.48 5.09 -1.92
N TRP A 100 -4.18 4.75 -0.66
CA TRP A 100 -5.12 4.20 0.31
C TRP A 100 -4.86 4.73 1.73
N HIS A 101 -5.33 5.93 2.05
CA HIS A 101 -5.12 6.58 3.35
C HIS A 101 -6.36 6.42 4.26
N VAL A 102 -6.59 5.20 4.75
CA VAL A 102 -7.79 4.92 5.55
C VAL A 102 -7.64 5.22 7.04
N ASP A 103 -6.41 5.31 7.55
CA ASP A 103 -6.16 5.41 8.99
C ASP A 103 -5.52 6.70 9.54
N PRO A 104 -4.95 7.63 8.73
CA PRO A 104 -4.51 8.93 9.24
C PRO A 104 -5.66 9.73 9.85
N PHE A 105 -5.40 10.45 10.94
CA PHE A 105 -6.42 11.20 11.68
C PHE A 105 -6.66 12.57 11.05
N GLY A 106 -7.43 12.58 9.95
CA GLY A 106 -7.65 13.73 9.10
C GLY A 106 -6.96 13.56 7.74
N ALA A 107 -7.16 14.52 6.85
CA ALA A 107 -6.57 14.51 5.52
C ALA A 107 -5.98 15.89 5.19
N SER A 108 -4.80 15.91 4.59
CA SER A 108 -4.11 17.12 4.16
C SER A 108 -4.29 17.32 2.65
N ALA A 109 -4.22 18.56 2.18
CA ALA A 109 -4.14 18.83 0.74
C ALA A 109 -2.74 18.47 0.17
N THR A 110 -1.72 18.37 1.02
CA THR A 110 -0.34 18.04 0.61
C THR A 110 -0.24 16.62 0.05
N THR A 111 -0.80 15.63 0.74
CA THR A 111 -0.75 14.21 0.37
C THR A 111 -1.30 13.92 -1.04
N PRO A 112 -2.54 14.31 -1.41
CA PRO A 112 -3.04 14.07 -2.76
C PRO A 112 -2.28 14.87 -3.82
N THR A 113 -1.73 16.04 -3.47
CA THR A 113 -0.88 16.82 -4.39
C THR A 113 0.42 16.06 -4.69
N LEU A 114 1.09 15.55 -3.65
CA LEU A 114 2.28 14.72 -3.80
C LEU A 114 1.99 13.45 -4.60
N PHE A 115 0.89 12.75 -4.31
CA PHE A 115 0.51 11.54 -5.03
C PHE A 115 0.16 11.81 -6.50
N ALA A 116 -0.50 12.92 -6.82
CA ALA A 116 -0.73 13.31 -8.20
C ALA A 116 0.60 13.54 -8.95
N LEU A 117 1.57 14.22 -8.33
CA LEU A 117 2.91 14.44 -8.89
C LEU A 117 3.71 13.13 -9.03
N ALA A 118 3.52 12.18 -8.11
CA ALA A 118 4.10 10.84 -8.17
C ALA A 118 3.41 9.92 -9.20
N GLY A 119 2.34 10.37 -9.86
CA GLY A 119 1.66 9.68 -10.95
C GLY A 119 0.54 8.73 -10.52
N PHE A 120 -0.05 8.93 -9.34
CA PHE A 120 -1.21 8.16 -8.90
C PHE A 120 -2.49 8.61 -9.64
N ASN A 121 -3.34 7.64 -9.96
CA ASN A 121 -4.61 7.87 -10.66
C ASN A 121 -5.76 8.20 -9.70
N ALA A 122 -5.70 7.71 -8.46
CA ALA A 122 -6.70 8.03 -7.44
C ALA A 122 -6.11 8.00 -6.02
N HIS A 123 -6.79 8.73 -5.14
CA HIS A 123 -6.50 8.77 -3.71
C HIS A 123 -7.78 8.52 -2.91
N LEU A 124 -7.75 7.48 -2.08
CA LEU A 124 -8.85 7.13 -1.19
C LEU A 124 -8.50 7.51 0.24
N ILE A 125 -9.44 8.19 0.91
CA ILE A 125 -9.37 8.52 2.34
C ILE A 125 -10.62 8.01 3.07
N SER A 126 -10.54 7.84 4.39
CA SER A 126 -11.68 7.39 5.20
C SER A 126 -12.06 8.34 6.34
N ARG A 127 -11.05 8.86 7.06
CA ARG A 127 -11.22 9.64 8.29
C ARG A 127 -11.29 11.13 7.98
N ILE A 128 -12.51 11.61 7.79
CA ILE A 128 -12.87 13.03 7.71
C ILE A 128 -13.87 13.36 8.82
N ASP A 129 -14.12 14.65 9.06
CA ASP A 129 -15.14 15.10 10.00
C ASP A 129 -16.53 14.46 9.70
N TYR A 130 -17.27 14.14 10.77
CA TYR A 130 -18.51 13.36 10.66
C TYR A 130 -19.64 14.16 10.02
N ASP A 131 -19.75 15.47 10.29
CA ASP A 131 -20.76 16.34 9.69
C ASP A 131 -20.45 16.54 8.20
N LEU A 132 -19.18 16.78 7.87
CA LEU A 132 -18.73 16.86 6.48
C LEU A 132 -19.06 15.58 5.71
N LYS A 133 -18.78 14.41 6.29
CA LYS A 133 -19.09 13.11 5.66
C LYS A 133 -20.58 12.94 5.42
N ALA A 134 -21.41 13.30 6.39
CA ALA A 134 -22.87 13.22 6.28
C ALA A 134 -23.39 14.15 5.17
N ASP A 135 -22.84 15.36 5.07
CA ASP A 135 -23.25 16.34 4.05
C ASP A 135 -22.83 15.91 2.64
N MET A 136 -21.61 15.38 2.46
CA MET A 136 -21.16 14.84 1.16
C MET A 136 -22.02 13.65 0.71
N GLN A 137 -22.49 12.81 1.64
CA GLN A 137 -23.35 11.66 1.31
C GLN A 137 -24.76 12.08 0.86
N LYS A 138 -25.28 13.21 1.37
CA LYS A 138 -26.58 13.76 0.96
C LYS A 138 -26.51 14.44 -0.40
N ASN A 139 -25.38 15.10 -0.72
CA ASN A 139 -25.22 15.98 -1.88
C ASN A 139 -24.50 15.31 -3.08
N LYS A 140 -24.78 14.03 -3.37
CA LYS A 140 -24.11 13.28 -4.45
C LYS A 140 -24.30 13.86 -5.84
#